data_AF-A0A518AKK5-F1
#
_entry.id   AF-A0A518AKK5-F1
#
_cell.length_a   1.000
_cell.length_b   1.000
_cell.length_c   1.000
_cell.angle_alpha   90.00
_cell.angle_beta   90.00
_cell.angle_gamma   90.00
#
_symmetry.space_group_name_H-M   'P 1'
#
loop_
_entity.id
_entity.type
_entity.pdbx_description
1 polymer ?
#
loop_
_entity_poly.entity_id
_entity_poly.type
_entity_poly.pdbx_seq_one_letter_code
_entity_poly.pdbx_strand_id
1 'polypeptide(L)'
;MTNYLDFRARRFVLVATIVALSGMAAKVANATAAIQRVFINEIVKPMDDKDYMNFVRRKAKCNVCHQGKGGHSNNPYGAALATLIDHEEDEKDKEKVLAAIKQANEMPFGESGETFGERIAAGKLPGGDDLEELQKEVEPEPIVLFDGETLEGWVGATDSYEVRDGAIVCPAGKGGNLFTKDEYADFEFSFEFLLTPGANNGIGIRAPLEGDAAYSGFEIQVLDNTADKYANLQPYQYHGSVYGIAPAKRGFLKPVGEWNTEVIRVKGRQITVTLNGEVITDVDLDEVAPEGKTKDGHNHPGLTREKGHIGFCGHGDEVHYRNLKVVPLVEHGDDDEDEEEDDDQ
;
A
#
# COMPACT_ATOMS: atom_id res chain seq x y z
N MET A 1 37.28 -60.21 44.86
CA MET A 1 37.44 -61.08 43.69
C MET A 1 37.73 -60.18 42.50
N THR A 2 39.03 -60.03 42.19
CA THR A 2 39.68 -60.48 40.93
C THR A 2 39.41 -59.52 39.77
N ASN A 3 40.32 -58.56 39.54
CA ASN A 3 41.38 -58.57 38.52
C ASN A 3 40.85 -58.46 37.09
N TYR A 4 41.31 -57.45 36.33
CA TYR A 4 42.17 -57.71 35.16
C TYR A 4 42.92 -56.44 34.72
N LEU A 5 44.23 -56.60 34.61
CA LEU A 5 45.22 -55.71 34.02
C LEU A 5 45.18 -55.77 32.48
N ASP A 6 45.85 -54.79 31.85
CA ASP A 6 46.82 -54.93 30.74
C ASP A 6 46.53 -53.95 29.56
N PHE A 7 47.19 -52.80 29.50
CA PHE A 7 48.50 -52.52 28.88
C PHE A 7 48.58 -52.83 27.37
N ARG A 8 48.38 -51.82 26.53
CA ARG A 8 49.14 -51.68 25.26
C ARG A 8 49.43 -50.21 24.93
N ALA A 9 50.73 -49.94 24.89
CA ALA A 9 51.35 -48.71 24.46
C ALA A 9 51.13 -48.41 22.97
N ARG A 10 51.14 -47.12 22.60
CA ARG A 10 52.06 -46.56 21.59
C ARG A 10 51.93 -45.04 21.51
N ARG A 11 53.10 -44.39 21.63
CA ARG A 11 53.38 -42.97 21.35
C ARG A 11 52.81 -42.54 20.01
N PHE A 12 52.16 -41.38 19.93
CA PHE A 12 52.27 -40.50 18.77
C PHE A 12 52.31 -39.03 19.21
N VAL A 13 53.16 -38.31 18.49
CA VAL A 13 53.63 -36.94 18.67
C VAL A 13 52.46 -35.95 18.73
N LEU A 14 52.38 -35.13 19.79
CA LEU A 14 51.53 -33.95 19.79
C LEU A 14 52.28 -32.84 19.03
N VAL A 15 51.95 -32.67 17.74
CA VAL A 15 52.39 -31.52 16.95
C VAL A 15 51.57 -30.33 17.43
N ALA A 16 52.24 -29.36 18.06
CA ALA A 16 51.68 -28.07 18.36
C ALA A 16 51.55 -27.27 17.05
N THR A 17 50.36 -27.26 16.46
CA THR A 17 50.04 -26.29 15.41
C THR A 17 49.28 -25.14 16.05
N ILE A 18 50.00 -24.05 16.30
CA ILE A 18 49.42 -22.74 16.57
C ILE A 18 48.73 -22.31 15.27
N VAL A 19 47.40 -22.47 15.19
CA VAL A 19 46.61 -21.74 14.21
C VAL A 19 46.25 -20.41 14.85
N ALA A 20 47.03 -19.39 14.53
CA ALA A 20 46.61 -18.01 14.72
C ALA A 20 45.41 -17.78 13.79
N LEU A 21 44.20 -17.96 14.32
CA LEU A 21 42.99 -17.41 13.72
C LEU A 21 43.07 -15.89 13.93
N SER A 22 43.78 -15.21 13.03
CA SER A 22 43.54 -13.79 12.81
C SER A 22 42.12 -13.67 12.26
N GLY A 23 41.18 -13.36 13.14
CA GLY A 23 39.85 -12.92 12.74
C GLY A 23 39.99 -11.64 11.93
N MET A 24 40.04 -11.75 10.60
CA MET A 24 39.57 -10.67 9.75
C MET A 24 38.06 -10.65 9.92
N ALA A 25 37.59 -9.79 10.82
CA ALA A 25 36.22 -9.32 10.74
C ALA A 25 36.07 -8.69 9.35
N ALA A 26 35.28 -9.34 8.49
CA ALA A 26 34.84 -8.72 7.24
C ALA A 26 34.13 -7.43 7.63
N LYS A 27 34.78 -6.29 7.38
CA LYS A 27 34.17 -4.97 7.54
C LYS A 27 32.98 -4.93 6.59
N VAL A 28 31.83 -4.63 7.15
CA VAL A 28 30.55 -4.61 6.44
C VAL A 28 30.51 -3.32 5.61
N ALA A 29 30.61 -3.46 4.29
CA ALA A 29 30.54 -2.33 3.35
C ALA A 29 29.10 -1.78 3.28
N ASN A 30 28.94 -0.47 3.13
CA ASN A 30 27.64 0.17 2.84
C ASN A 30 27.46 0.33 1.33
N ALA A 31 26.21 0.33 0.84
CA ALA A 31 25.91 0.72 -0.55
C ALA A 31 26.15 2.21 -0.60
N THR A 32 27.26 2.63 -1.19
CA THR A 32 27.51 4.05 -1.26
C THR A 32 26.70 4.63 -2.42
N ALA A 33 26.10 5.80 -2.21
CA ALA A 33 25.23 6.46 -3.19
C ALA A 33 25.91 6.60 -4.58
N ALA A 34 27.25 6.58 -4.61
CA ALA A 34 28.06 6.56 -5.83
C ALA A 34 27.85 5.30 -6.68
N ILE A 35 27.93 4.10 -6.10
CA ILE A 35 27.75 2.83 -6.82
C ILE A 35 26.34 2.72 -7.39
N GLN A 36 25.33 3.08 -6.58
CA GLN A 36 23.94 3.10 -7.03
C GLN A 36 23.73 4.08 -8.19
N ARG A 37 24.34 5.27 -8.12
CA ARG A 37 24.24 6.29 -9.17
C ARG A 37 24.88 5.83 -10.48
N VAL A 38 26.04 5.18 -10.41
CA VAL A 38 26.71 4.62 -11.60
C VAL A 38 25.89 3.47 -12.18
N PHE A 39 25.38 2.56 -11.34
CA PHE A 39 24.51 1.48 -11.77
C PHE A 39 23.28 2.01 -12.52
N ILE A 40 22.55 2.95 -11.94
CA ILE A 40 21.35 3.54 -12.56
C ILE A 40 21.68 4.22 -13.89
N ASN A 41 22.74 5.03 -13.94
CA ASN A 41 23.01 5.87 -15.11
C ASN A 41 23.68 5.11 -16.27
N GLU A 42 24.53 4.13 -15.96
CA GLU A 42 25.37 3.46 -16.95
C GLU A 42 24.88 2.05 -17.30
N ILE A 43 24.11 1.40 -16.42
CA ILE A 43 23.57 0.06 -16.67
C ILE A 43 22.07 0.12 -16.95
N VAL A 44 21.29 0.76 -16.06
CA VAL A 44 19.83 0.70 -16.15
C VAL A 44 19.27 1.67 -17.20
N LYS A 45 19.73 2.92 -17.22
CA LYS A 45 19.23 3.95 -18.15
C LYS A 45 19.37 3.55 -19.62
N PRO A 46 20.46 2.90 -20.08
CA PRO A 46 20.59 2.41 -21.46
C PRO A 46 19.62 1.29 -21.85
N MET A 47 19.00 0.60 -20.88
CA MET A 47 18.04 -0.47 -21.18
C MET A 47 16.71 0.05 -21.76
N ASP A 48 16.41 1.35 -21.57
CA ASP A 48 15.14 1.99 -21.96
C ASP A 48 13.88 1.32 -21.37
N ASP A 49 14.04 0.62 -20.24
CA ASP A 49 12.94 0.04 -19.47
C ASP A 49 12.50 1.01 -18.35
N LYS A 50 11.39 1.71 -18.58
CA LYS A 50 10.89 2.74 -17.66
C LYS A 50 10.39 2.16 -16.34
N ASP A 51 9.84 0.96 -16.36
CA ASP A 51 9.27 0.32 -15.17
C ASP A 51 10.38 -0.17 -14.26
N TYR A 52 11.39 -0.82 -14.84
CA TYR A 52 12.59 -1.21 -14.12
C TYR A 52 13.38 0.00 -13.60
N MET A 53 13.51 1.07 -14.40
CA MET A 53 14.14 2.33 -13.97
C MET A 53 13.44 2.95 -12.75
N ASN A 54 12.10 3.03 -12.79
CA ASN A 54 11.30 3.55 -11.68
C ASN A 54 11.43 2.67 -10.44
N PHE A 55 11.40 1.35 -10.62
CA PHE A 55 11.58 0.38 -9.54
C PHE A 55 12.95 0.51 -8.87
N VAL A 56 14.04 0.54 -9.64
CA VAL A 56 15.40 0.63 -9.10
C VAL A 56 15.60 1.93 -8.31
N ARG A 57 15.04 3.05 -8.80
CA ARG A 57 15.12 4.35 -8.13
C ARG A 57 14.31 4.44 -6.85
N ARG A 58 13.11 3.85 -6.81
CA ARG A 58 12.16 4.02 -5.71
C ARG A 58 12.20 2.90 -4.68
N LYS A 59 12.28 1.65 -5.14
CA LYS A 59 12.06 0.44 -4.32
C LYS A 59 13.33 -0.36 -4.10
N ALA A 60 14.25 -0.36 -5.07
CA ALA A 60 15.44 -1.18 -4.98
C ALA A 60 16.69 -0.48 -4.42
N LYS A 61 16.60 0.78 -3.96
CA LYS A 61 17.76 1.62 -3.56
C LYS A 61 18.87 0.84 -2.84
N CYS A 62 18.63 0.46 -1.58
CA CYS A 62 19.55 -0.36 -0.80
C CYS A 62 19.66 -1.77 -1.38
N ASN A 63 18.60 -2.31 -1.99
CA ASN A 63 18.55 -3.67 -2.51
C ASN A 63 19.41 -3.94 -3.76
N VAL A 64 20.10 -2.94 -4.32
CA VAL A 64 21.07 -3.17 -5.40
C VAL A 64 22.28 -3.93 -4.84
N CYS A 65 22.91 -3.44 -3.77
CA CYS A 65 24.09 -4.06 -3.16
C CYS A 65 23.82 -4.66 -1.76
N HIS A 66 22.78 -4.20 -1.07
CA HIS A 66 22.45 -4.58 0.30
C HIS A 66 21.16 -5.36 0.36
N GLN A 67 20.88 -5.96 1.52
CA GLN A 67 19.61 -6.63 1.78
C GLN A 67 18.75 -5.82 2.76
N GLY A 68 17.53 -5.49 2.33
CA GLY A 68 16.56 -4.75 3.13
C GLY A 68 16.75 -3.24 3.08
N LYS A 69 15.72 -2.49 3.52
CA LYS A 69 15.68 -1.01 3.46
C LYS A 69 16.67 -0.31 4.41
N GLY A 70 17.28 -1.03 5.36
CA GLY A 70 18.23 -0.48 6.33
C GLY A 70 19.29 -1.47 6.82
N GLY A 71 19.50 -2.57 6.06
CA GLY A 71 20.51 -3.57 6.39
C GLY A 71 21.88 -3.19 5.85
N HIS A 72 22.93 -3.29 6.68
CA HIS A 72 24.32 -3.17 6.23
C HIS A 72 24.83 -4.48 5.60
N SER A 73 24.07 -5.57 5.66
CA SER A 73 24.48 -6.83 5.03
C SER A 73 24.42 -6.72 3.51
N ASN A 74 25.54 -7.01 2.85
CA ASN A 74 25.59 -7.17 1.40
C ASN A 74 24.66 -8.31 0.96
N ASN A 75 23.88 -8.05 -0.09
CA ASN A 75 23.26 -9.12 -0.86
C ASN A 75 24.33 -9.81 -1.74
N PRO A 76 24.03 -10.92 -2.44
CA PRO A 76 24.99 -11.59 -3.32
C PRO A 76 25.71 -10.68 -4.33
N TYR A 77 25.02 -9.68 -4.88
CA TYR A 77 25.63 -8.74 -5.83
C TYR A 77 26.56 -7.73 -5.15
N GLY A 78 26.18 -7.19 -3.98
CA GLY A 78 27.07 -6.37 -3.18
C GLY A 78 28.27 -7.14 -2.65
N ALA A 79 28.10 -8.42 -2.33
CA ALA A 79 29.20 -9.30 -1.95
C ALA A 79 30.18 -9.50 -3.12
N ALA A 80 29.67 -9.66 -4.35
CA ALA A 80 30.48 -9.71 -5.56
C ALA A 80 31.24 -8.40 -5.78
N LEU A 81 30.56 -7.25 -5.71
CA LEU A 81 31.17 -5.93 -5.85
C LEU A 81 32.28 -5.70 -4.82
N ALA A 82 32.07 -6.08 -3.55
CA ALA A 82 33.08 -5.94 -2.50
C ALA A 82 34.38 -6.74 -2.76
N THR A 83 34.37 -7.70 -3.69
CA THR A 83 35.60 -8.39 -4.14
C THR A 83 36.34 -7.68 -5.28
N LEU A 84 35.69 -6.70 -5.92
CA LEU A 84 36.13 -6.07 -7.16
C LEU A 84 36.51 -4.60 -6.97
N ILE A 85 36.00 -3.95 -5.93
CA ILE A 85 36.27 -2.54 -5.66
C ILE A 85 36.51 -2.32 -4.17
N ASP A 86 37.51 -1.49 -3.85
CA ASP A 86 37.68 -0.99 -2.50
C ASP A 86 36.69 0.16 -2.29
N HIS A 87 35.69 -0.08 -1.45
CA HIS A 87 34.64 0.90 -1.18
C HIS A 87 35.14 2.18 -0.48
N GLU A 88 36.28 2.15 0.21
CA GLU A 88 36.82 3.35 0.87
C GLU A 88 37.69 4.17 -0.10
N GLU A 89 38.44 3.50 -0.98
CA GLU A 89 39.41 4.17 -1.87
C GLU A 89 38.86 4.51 -3.25
N ASP A 90 38.00 3.65 -3.81
CA ASP A 90 37.65 3.70 -5.24
C ASP A 90 36.20 4.17 -5.50
N GLU A 91 35.36 4.28 -4.47
CA GLU A 91 33.92 4.56 -4.63
C GLU A 91 33.60 5.89 -5.35
N LYS A 92 34.52 6.87 -5.30
CA LYS A 92 34.36 8.18 -5.95
C LYS A 92 34.88 8.17 -7.40
N ASP A 93 35.60 7.13 -7.79
CA ASP A 93 36.12 6.96 -9.14
C ASP A 93 35.08 6.23 -10.00
N LYS A 94 34.34 7.03 -10.78
CA LYS A 94 33.28 6.53 -11.66
C LYS A 94 33.77 5.44 -12.62
N GLU A 95 34.99 5.53 -13.13
CA GLU A 95 35.50 4.56 -14.11
C GLU A 95 35.78 3.21 -13.44
N LYS A 96 36.38 3.23 -12.24
CA LYS A 96 36.61 2.03 -11.45
C LYS A 96 35.30 1.39 -10.99
N VAL A 97 34.35 2.20 -10.51
CA VAL A 97 33.01 1.73 -10.13
C VAL A 97 32.31 1.06 -11.31
N LEU A 98 32.34 1.69 -12.49
CA LEU A 98 31.73 1.12 -13.70
C LEU A 98 32.43 -0.17 -14.13
N ALA A 99 33.76 -0.24 -14.05
CA ALA A 99 34.51 -1.45 -14.37
C ALA A 99 34.16 -2.60 -13.41
N ALA A 100 34.07 -2.33 -12.11
CA ALA A 100 33.67 -3.30 -11.10
C ALA A 100 32.23 -3.78 -11.31
N ILE A 101 31.29 -2.88 -11.63
CA ILE A 101 29.90 -3.23 -11.98
C ILE A 101 29.86 -4.15 -13.20
N LYS A 102 30.58 -3.80 -14.27
CA LYS A 102 30.62 -4.64 -15.48
C LYS A 102 31.20 -6.02 -15.20
N GLN A 103 32.25 -6.10 -14.38
CA GLN A 103 32.84 -7.37 -13.99
C GLN A 103 31.91 -8.18 -13.07
N ALA A 104 31.20 -7.53 -12.14
CA ALA A 104 30.19 -8.17 -11.32
C ALA A 104 29.04 -8.72 -12.17
N ASN A 105 28.61 -8.01 -13.22
CA ASN A 105 27.57 -8.49 -14.14
C ASN A 105 27.93 -9.82 -14.83
N GLU A 106 29.21 -10.12 -15.02
CA GLU A 106 29.66 -11.40 -15.61
C GLU A 106 29.76 -12.54 -14.57
N MET A 107 29.61 -12.24 -13.28
CA MET A 107 29.68 -13.24 -12.21
C MET A 107 28.36 -14.00 -12.06
N PRO A 108 28.42 -15.27 -11.62
CA PRO A 108 27.22 -16.08 -11.43
C PRO A 108 26.39 -15.62 -10.22
N PHE A 109 25.07 -15.66 -10.39
CA PHE A 109 24.09 -15.55 -9.32
C PHE A 109 23.73 -16.95 -8.80
N GLY A 110 24.11 -17.24 -7.56
CA GLY A 110 23.82 -18.53 -6.93
C GLY A 110 24.42 -19.72 -7.70
N GLU A 111 23.79 -20.89 -7.57
CA GLU A 111 24.22 -22.14 -8.22
C GLU A 111 23.52 -22.39 -9.58
N SER A 112 22.61 -21.51 -9.99
CA SER A 112 21.79 -21.69 -11.19
C SER A 112 22.55 -21.52 -12.50
N GLY A 113 23.73 -20.87 -12.46
CA GLY A 113 24.55 -20.56 -13.63
C GLY A 113 24.13 -19.30 -14.39
N GLU A 114 23.03 -18.64 -14.00
CA GLU A 114 22.62 -17.32 -14.49
C GLU A 114 23.61 -16.26 -14.00
N THR A 115 24.02 -15.32 -14.84
CA THR A 115 24.86 -14.19 -14.40
C THR A 115 24.04 -13.04 -13.84
N PHE A 116 24.67 -12.19 -13.02
CA PHE A 116 24.04 -10.95 -12.55
C PHE A 116 23.58 -10.04 -13.71
N GLY A 117 24.34 -10.01 -14.81
CA GLY A 117 24.01 -9.27 -16.02
C GLY A 117 22.80 -9.83 -16.75
N GLU A 118 22.67 -11.16 -16.82
CA GLU A 118 21.49 -11.83 -17.38
C GLU A 118 20.23 -11.52 -16.57
N ARG A 119 20.34 -11.48 -15.24
CA ARG A 119 19.24 -11.04 -14.36
C ARG A 119 18.82 -9.61 -14.65
N ILE A 120 19.79 -8.69 -14.69
CA ILE A 120 19.52 -7.28 -14.98
C ILE A 120 18.87 -7.13 -16.36
N ALA A 121 19.35 -7.83 -17.38
CA ALA A 121 18.78 -7.81 -18.73
C ALA A 121 17.36 -8.38 -18.79
N ALA A 122 17.03 -9.32 -17.90
CA ALA A 122 15.68 -9.83 -17.69
C ALA A 122 14.80 -8.91 -16.83
N GLY A 123 15.29 -7.70 -16.50
CA GLY A 123 14.57 -6.74 -15.67
C GLY A 123 14.46 -7.18 -14.22
N LYS A 124 15.39 -8.01 -13.70
CA LYS A 124 15.47 -8.48 -12.31
C LYS A 124 16.58 -7.76 -11.54
N LEU A 125 16.46 -7.65 -10.21
CA LEU A 125 17.56 -7.16 -9.39
C LEU A 125 18.71 -8.16 -9.39
N PRO A 126 19.96 -7.68 -9.45
CA PRO A 126 21.11 -8.58 -9.53
C PRO A 126 21.27 -9.38 -8.23
N GLY A 127 21.16 -8.75 -7.06
CA GLY A 127 21.38 -9.40 -5.77
C GLY A 127 20.12 -9.77 -4.99
N GLY A 128 18.92 -9.56 -5.54
CA GLY A 128 17.66 -9.74 -4.82
C GLY A 128 16.76 -10.83 -5.38
N ASP A 129 15.66 -11.06 -4.67
CA ASP A 129 14.50 -11.81 -5.16
C ASP A 129 13.99 -11.20 -6.48
N ASP A 130 13.32 -12.00 -7.31
CA ASP A 130 12.93 -11.61 -8.66
C ASP A 130 12.02 -10.36 -8.67
N LEU A 131 12.20 -9.47 -9.66
CA LEU A 131 11.09 -8.89 -10.43
C LEU A 131 9.71 -8.87 -9.76
N GLU A 132 9.02 -9.97 -10.05
CA GLU A 132 7.66 -10.31 -9.70
C GLU A 132 7.45 -10.58 -8.20
N GLU A 133 8.47 -10.97 -7.43
CA GLU A 133 8.35 -11.17 -5.98
C GLU A 133 8.42 -9.86 -5.20
N LEU A 134 9.15 -8.86 -5.71
CA LEU A 134 9.18 -7.50 -5.14
C LEU A 134 8.07 -6.59 -5.71
N GLN A 135 7.52 -6.95 -6.87
CA GLN A 135 6.35 -6.32 -7.51
C GLN A 135 5.02 -6.95 -7.12
N LYS A 136 5.01 -8.14 -6.52
CA LYS A 136 3.92 -8.51 -5.63
C LYS A 136 3.92 -7.44 -4.56
N GLU A 137 3.09 -6.43 -4.76
CA GLU A 137 2.59 -5.61 -3.68
C GLU A 137 2.32 -6.59 -2.55
N VAL A 138 2.97 -6.40 -1.40
CA VAL A 138 2.32 -6.82 -0.18
C VAL A 138 1.04 -6.01 -0.22
N GLU A 139 -0.02 -6.58 -0.81
CA GLU A 139 -1.32 -5.94 -0.81
C GLU A 139 -1.54 -5.58 0.65
N PRO A 140 -1.74 -4.29 0.96
CA PRO A 140 -1.80 -3.85 2.34
C PRO A 140 -2.82 -4.74 3.04
N GLU A 141 -2.43 -5.35 4.15
CA GLU A 141 -3.33 -6.28 4.85
C GLU A 141 -4.65 -5.55 5.15
N PRO A 142 -5.81 -6.11 4.78
CA PRO A 142 -7.08 -5.44 5.00
C PRO A 142 -7.30 -5.19 6.49
N ILE A 143 -7.53 -3.93 6.84
CA ILE A 143 -7.95 -3.55 8.18
C ILE A 143 -9.44 -3.88 8.29
N VAL A 144 -9.78 -4.80 9.20
CA VAL A 144 -11.16 -5.14 9.53
C VAL A 144 -11.73 -4.02 10.41
N LEU A 145 -12.72 -3.29 9.89
CA LEU A 145 -13.33 -2.16 10.59
C LEU A 145 -14.46 -2.56 11.54
N PHE A 146 -14.92 -3.81 11.48
CA PHE A 146 -15.99 -4.30 12.34
C PHE A 146 -15.80 -5.78 12.64
N ASP A 147 -15.77 -6.11 13.92
CA ASP A 147 -15.55 -7.46 14.46
C ASP A 147 -16.81 -8.35 14.41
N GLY A 148 -17.99 -7.76 14.14
CA GLY A 148 -19.28 -8.46 14.17
C GLY A 148 -20.02 -8.34 15.50
N GLU A 149 -19.40 -7.73 16.52
CA GLU A 149 -19.87 -7.78 17.91
C GLU A 149 -19.98 -6.38 18.55
N THR A 150 -19.05 -5.47 18.25
CA THR A 150 -18.93 -4.18 18.92
C THR A 150 -18.72 -3.02 17.95
N LEU A 151 -19.04 -1.80 18.40
CA LEU A 151 -18.67 -0.57 17.68
C LEU A 151 -17.29 -0.07 18.12
N GLU A 152 -16.41 -0.94 18.60
CA GLU A 152 -15.02 -0.58 18.83
C GLU A 152 -14.37 -0.12 17.52
N GLY A 153 -13.59 0.95 17.57
CA GLY A 153 -13.06 1.59 16.36
C GLY A 153 -13.99 2.62 15.71
N TRP A 154 -15.21 2.82 16.22
CA TRP A 154 -16.16 3.82 15.73
C TRP A 154 -16.41 4.96 16.73
N VAL A 155 -16.80 6.12 16.20
CA VAL A 155 -17.12 7.38 16.92
C VAL A 155 -18.30 8.08 16.26
N GLY A 156 -18.81 9.13 16.91
CA GLY A 156 -19.97 9.89 16.44
C GLY A 156 -21.25 9.36 17.05
N ALA A 157 -22.24 9.03 16.22
CA ALA A 157 -23.58 8.62 16.63
C ALA A 157 -23.66 7.17 17.14
N THR A 158 -22.71 6.71 17.96
CA THR A 158 -22.65 5.31 18.44
C THR A 158 -23.93 4.84 19.15
N ASP A 159 -24.65 5.75 19.80
CA ASP A 159 -25.92 5.46 20.50
C ASP A 159 -27.14 5.37 19.54
N SER A 160 -26.96 5.72 18.26
CA SER A 160 -27.98 5.62 17.21
C SER A 160 -27.87 4.36 16.37
N TYR A 161 -26.80 3.58 16.53
CA TYR A 161 -26.55 2.36 15.78
C TYR A 161 -26.52 1.17 16.75
N GLU A 162 -26.94 0.00 16.27
CA GLU A 162 -26.92 -1.23 17.05
C GLU A 162 -26.16 -2.33 16.30
N VAL A 163 -25.58 -3.27 17.04
CA VAL A 163 -25.04 -4.51 16.46
C VAL A 163 -26.13 -5.58 16.53
N ARG A 164 -26.52 -6.10 15.37
CA ARG A 164 -27.55 -7.15 15.24
C ARG A 164 -27.14 -8.14 14.16
N ASP A 165 -27.14 -9.43 14.52
CA ASP A 165 -26.84 -10.55 13.60
C ASP A 165 -25.51 -10.38 12.83
N GLY A 166 -24.47 -9.87 13.49
CA GLY A 166 -23.16 -9.66 12.87
C GLY A 166 -23.11 -8.48 11.89
N ALA A 167 -24.05 -7.53 12.01
CA ALA A 167 -24.10 -6.32 11.22
C ALA A 167 -24.24 -5.08 12.12
N ILE A 168 -23.66 -3.96 11.67
CA ILE A 168 -23.98 -2.63 12.17
C ILE A 168 -25.30 -2.21 11.51
N VAL A 169 -26.29 -1.89 12.32
CA VAL A 169 -27.63 -1.49 11.87
C VAL A 169 -27.89 -0.06 12.30
N CYS A 170 -28.31 0.78 11.35
CA CYS A 170 -29.00 2.04 11.64
C CYS A 170 -30.49 1.69 11.77
N PRO A 171 -31.15 1.76 12.94
CA PRO A 171 -32.56 1.44 13.06
C PRO A 171 -33.47 2.50 12.45
N ALA A 172 -34.70 2.13 12.11
CA ALA A 172 -35.72 3.09 11.68
C ALA A 172 -35.97 4.16 12.76
N GLY A 173 -36.03 5.43 12.34
CA GLY A 173 -36.17 6.59 13.21
C GLY A 173 -34.88 7.03 13.92
N LYS A 174 -33.75 6.36 13.65
CA LYS A 174 -32.41 6.71 14.16
C LYS A 174 -31.50 7.15 13.02
N GLY A 175 -30.40 7.80 13.35
CA GLY A 175 -29.45 8.27 12.35
C GLY A 175 -28.38 9.16 12.96
N GLY A 176 -27.78 9.99 12.11
CA GLY A 176 -26.54 10.70 12.40
C GLY A 176 -25.32 9.94 11.89
N ASN A 177 -24.17 10.57 12.05
CA ASN A 177 -22.94 10.10 11.44
C ASN A 177 -22.19 9.16 12.37
N LEU A 178 -21.94 7.92 11.92
CA LEU A 178 -21.09 6.96 12.60
C LEU A 178 -19.81 6.80 11.78
N PHE A 179 -18.68 7.22 12.34
CA PHE A 179 -17.40 7.27 11.64
C PHE A 179 -16.37 6.34 12.26
N THR A 180 -15.46 5.86 11.44
CA THR A 180 -14.20 5.25 11.88
C THR A 180 -13.42 6.23 12.75
N LYS A 181 -12.70 5.74 13.76
CA LYS A 181 -11.78 6.54 14.59
C LYS A 181 -10.61 7.08 13.77
N ASP A 182 -10.09 6.24 12.89
CA ASP A 182 -8.95 6.57 12.04
C ASP A 182 -9.40 7.31 10.79
N GLU A 183 -8.46 8.03 10.17
CA GLU A 183 -8.66 8.75 8.93
C GLU A 183 -7.86 8.08 7.79
N TYR A 184 -8.45 8.06 6.60
CA TYR A 184 -7.91 7.43 5.40
C TYR A 184 -7.83 8.45 4.26
N ALA A 185 -6.74 8.39 3.50
CA ALA A 185 -6.51 9.26 2.34
C ALA A 185 -6.91 8.53 1.05
N ASP A 186 -5.99 7.73 0.52
CA ASP A 186 -6.24 6.79 -0.55
C ASP A 186 -6.52 5.41 0.05
N PHE A 187 -7.59 4.77 -0.42
CA PHE A 187 -8.04 3.51 0.14
C PHE A 187 -8.97 2.76 -0.80
N GLU A 188 -9.12 1.46 -0.55
CA GLU A 188 -10.22 0.65 -1.04
C GLU A 188 -11.05 0.18 0.15
N PHE A 189 -12.32 0.56 0.19
CA PHE A 189 -13.26 0.18 1.24
C PHE A 189 -14.28 -0.80 0.66
N SER A 190 -14.29 -2.02 1.21
CA SER A 190 -15.20 -3.09 0.81
C SER A 190 -16.17 -3.41 1.94
N PHE A 191 -17.43 -3.60 1.59
CA PHE A 191 -18.48 -3.90 2.54
C PHE A 191 -19.68 -4.58 1.87
N GLU A 192 -20.53 -5.16 2.72
CA GLU A 192 -21.87 -5.58 2.35
C GLU A 192 -22.91 -4.69 3.00
N PHE A 193 -24.00 -4.41 2.29
CA PHE A 193 -25.12 -3.67 2.83
C PHE A 193 -26.47 -4.27 2.42
N LEU A 194 -27.49 -4.05 3.26
CA LEU A 194 -28.87 -4.44 3.00
C LEU A 194 -29.79 -3.24 3.20
N LEU A 195 -30.63 -3.01 2.19
CA LEU A 195 -31.63 -1.95 2.18
C LEU A 195 -32.98 -2.47 2.66
N THR A 196 -33.72 -1.61 3.35
CA THR A 196 -35.16 -1.75 3.59
C THR A 196 -35.96 -0.86 2.63
N PRO A 197 -37.28 -1.07 2.47
CA PRO A 197 -38.07 -0.30 1.50
C PRO A 197 -38.00 1.21 1.74
N GLY A 198 -37.56 1.95 0.73
CA GLY A 198 -37.37 3.39 0.79
C GLY A 198 -36.19 3.84 1.63
N ALA A 199 -35.25 2.97 1.97
CA ALA A 199 -34.11 3.36 2.80
C ALA A 199 -33.23 4.43 2.14
N ASN A 200 -32.73 5.35 2.96
CA ASN A 200 -31.77 6.39 2.62
C ASN A 200 -30.69 6.50 3.70
N ASN A 201 -29.44 6.51 3.26
CA ASN A 201 -28.23 6.64 4.06
C ASN A 201 -27.11 7.09 3.10
N GLY A 202 -25.87 7.17 3.57
CA GLY A 202 -24.72 7.39 2.72
C GLY A 202 -23.44 6.85 3.31
N ILE A 203 -22.45 6.63 2.45
CA ILE A 203 -21.08 6.36 2.88
C ILE A 203 -20.30 7.66 2.83
N GLY A 204 -20.00 8.22 3.99
CA GLY A 204 -19.05 9.31 4.12
C GLY A 204 -17.66 8.80 3.79
N ILE A 205 -16.96 9.46 2.86
CA ILE A 205 -15.55 9.23 2.55
C ILE A 205 -14.76 10.52 2.71
N ARG A 206 -13.55 10.40 3.29
CA ARG A 206 -12.74 11.53 3.71
C ARG A 206 -13.53 12.55 4.56
N ALA A 207 -14.52 12.07 5.33
CA ALA A 207 -15.43 12.93 6.09
C ALA A 207 -14.72 13.54 7.31
N PRO A 208 -14.92 14.83 7.64
CA PRO A 208 -14.58 15.34 8.96
C PRO A 208 -15.57 14.84 10.02
N LEU A 209 -15.16 14.87 11.30
CA LEU A 209 -16.07 14.56 12.42
C LEU A 209 -17.19 15.59 12.59
N GLU A 210 -16.93 16.84 12.19
CA GLU A 210 -17.86 17.96 12.34
C GLU A 210 -18.21 18.58 10.99
N GLY A 211 -19.41 19.16 10.92
CA GLY A 211 -19.95 19.76 9.70
C GLY A 211 -20.80 18.78 8.90
N ASP A 212 -21.21 19.23 7.72
CA ASP A 212 -21.97 18.40 6.79
C ASP A 212 -21.03 17.42 6.09
N ALA A 213 -21.17 16.13 6.38
CA ALA A 213 -20.31 15.08 5.84
C ALA A 213 -20.39 14.98 4.31
N ALA A 214 -21.56 15.26 3.74
CA ALA A 214 -21.79 15.17 2.29
C ALA A 214 -21.03 16.24 1.52
N TYR A 215 -20.87 17.44 2.12
CA TYR A 215 -20.23 18.59 1.47
C TYR A 215 -18.81 18.91 1.99
N SER A 216 -18.51 18.56 3.23
CA SER A 216 -17.20 18.78 3.87
C SER A 216 -16.25 17.58 3.73
N GLY A 217 -16.80 16.40 3.44
CA GLY A 217 -16.09 15.23 2.91
C GLY A 217 -16.63 14.93 1.52
N PHE A 218 -16.98 13.68 1.26
CA PHE A 218 -17.86 13.28 0.17
C PHE A 218 -18.84 12.22 0.67
N GLU A 219 -19.96 12.07 -0.04
CA GLU A 219 -20.94 11.02 0.23
C GLU A 219 -21.15 10.15 -1.02
N ILE A 220 -20.98 8.83 -0.85
CA ILE A 220 -21.46 7.84 -1.82
C ILE A 220 -22.86 7.42 -1.39
N GLN A 221 -23.83 7.66 -2.26
CA GLN A 221 -25.23 7.53 -1.90
C GLN A 221 -25.65 6.08 -1.60
N VAL A 222 -26.38 5.84 -0.51
CA VAL A 222 -26.99 4.54 -0.17
C VAL A 222 -28.52 4.68 -0.17
N LEU A 223 -29.17 4.21 -1.23
CA LEU A 223 -30.58 4.50 -1.48
C LEU A 223 -31.33 3.32 -2.09
N ASP A 224 -32.55 3.06 -1.61
CA ASP A 224 -33.52 2.27 -2.37
C ASP A 224 -34.03 3.08 -3.57
N ASN A 225 -33.37 2.89 -4.71
CA ASN A 225 -33.71 3.54 -5.97
C ASN A 225 -35.14 3.23 -6.46
N THR A 226 -35.81 2.20 -5.92
CA THR A 226 -37.12 1.74 -6.40
C THR A 226 -38.30 2.42 -5.70
N ALA A 227 -38.06 3.15 -4.61
CA ALA A 227 -39.13 3.76 -3.85
C ALA A 227 -39.74 4.98 -4.57
N ASP A 228 -41.07 5.02 -4.67
CA ASP A 228 -41.83 6.07 -5.38
C ASP A 228 -41.47 7.50 -4.92
N LYS A 229 -41.12 7.69 -3.65
CA LYS A 229 -40.70 8.99 -3.09
C LYS A 229 -39.46 9.57 -3.78
N TYR A 230 -38.67 8.74 -4.46
CA TYR A 230 -37.44 9.12 -5.14
C TYR A 230 -37.57 9.22 -6.67
N ALA A 231 -38.76 9.05 -7.24
CA ALA A 231 -38.97 9.00 -8.69
C ALA A 231 -38.48 10.24 -9.47
N ASN A 232 -38.37 11.39 -8.80
CA ASN A 232 -38.00 12.67 -9.41
C ASN A 232 -36.64 13.21 -8.94
N LEU A 233 -35.81 12.37 -8.31
CA LEU A 233 -34.45 12.78 -7.94
C LEU A 233 -33.60 13.07 -9.18
N GLN A 234 -32.63 13.96 -9.01
CA GLN A 234 -31.58 14.18 -10.01
C GLN A 234 -30.70 12.94 -10.15
N PRO A 235 -30.09 12.70 -11.32
CA PRO A 235 -29.28 11.50 -11.56
C PRO A 235 -28.17 11.26 -10.53
N TYR A 236 -27.55 12.32 -10.00
CA TYR A 236 -26.46 12.25 -9.01
C TYR A 236 -26.92 12.02 -7.56
N GLN A 237 -28.23 11.84 -7.34
CA GLN A 237 -28.81 11.61 -6.00
C GLN A 237 -29.25 10.15 -5.80
N TYR A 238 -29.08 9.28 -6.80
CA TYR A 238 -29.39 7.85 -6.71
C TYR A 238 -28.17 7.06 -6.20
N HIS A 239 -28.42 5.85 -5.70
CA HIS A 239 -27.40 4.99 -5.10
C HIS A 239 -26.13 4.84 -5.95
N GLY A 240 -24.98 4.83 -5.27
CA GLY A 240 -23.64 4.70 -5.84
C GLY A 240 -23.09 5.99 -6.45
N SER A 241 -23.90 7.05 -6.56
CA SER A 241 -23.45 8.35 -7.05
C SER A 241 -22.56 9.01 -6.02
N VAL A 242 -21.57 9.79 -6.49
CA VAL A 242 -20.92 10.79 -5.64
C VAL A 242 -21.90 11.95 -5.50
N TYR A 243 -22.54 12.06 -4.33
CA TYR A 243 -23.69 12.94 -4.12
C TYR A 243 -23.36 14.39 -4.52
N GLY A 244 -24.22 15.00 -5.34
CA GLY A 244 -24.03 16.36 -5.85
C GLY A 244 -22.94 16.51 -6.93
N ILE A 245 -22.12 15.49 -7.19
CA ILE A 245 -20.95 15.57 -8.09
C ILE A 245 -21.15 14.72 -9.34
N ALA A 246 -21.33 13.41 -9.20
CA ALA A 246 -21.30 12.48 -10.33
C ALA A 246 -22.38 11.39 -10.23
N PRO A 247 -23.17 11.14 -11.30
CA PRO A 247 -24.19 10.11 -11.30
C PRO A 247 -23.61 8.71 -11.51
N ALA A 248 -24.19 7.72 -10.83
CA ALA A 248 -23.91 6.32 -11.05
C ALA A 248 -24.78 5.70 -12.15
N LYS A 249 -24.29 4.62 -12.76
CA LYS A 249 -25.12 3.68 -13.51
C LYS A 249 -26.12 3.03 -12.55
N ARG A 250 -27.37 2.87 -12.99
CA ARG A 250 -28.45 2.24 -12.22
C ARG A 250 -28.77 0.84 -12.75
N GLY A 251 -29.47 0.05 -11.94
CA GLY A 251 -29.94 -1.29 -12.31
C GLY A 251 -29.08 -2.45 -11.79
N PHE A 252 -28.09 -2.17 -10.95
CA PHE A 252 -27.16 -3.15 -10.39
C PHE A 252 -27.43 -3.50 -8.92
N LEU A 253 -28.36 -2.80 -8.27
CA LEU A 253 -28.88 -3.18 -6.95
C LEU A 253 -29.65 -4.50 -7.04
N LYS A 254 -29.42 -5.38 -6.06
CA LYS A 254 -30.31 -6.51 -5.81
C LYS A 254 -31.65 -6.01 -5.23
N PRO A 255 -32.70 -6.86 -5.27
CA PRO A 255 -33.97 -6.54 -4.62
C PRO A 255 -33.79 -6.13 -3.15
N VAL A 256 -34.66 -5.24 -2.67
CA VAL A 256 -34.72 -4.83 -1.26
C VAL A 256 -34.85 -6.07 -0.36
N GLY A 257 -34.09 -6.09 0.75
CA GLY A 257 -33.98 -7.25 1.63
C GLY A 257 -32.87 -8.25 1.27
N GLU A 258 -32.16 -8.05 0.14
CA GLU A 258 -30.97 -8.82 -0.20
C GLU A 258 -29.68 -8.05 0.10
N TRP A 259 -28.61 -8.80 0.43
CA TRP A 259 -27.27 -8.24 0.65
C TRP A 259 -26.58 -7.91 -0.68
N ASN A 260 -26.18 -6.65 -0.81
CA ASN A 260 -25.34 -6.14 -1.89
C ASN A 260 -23.88 -6.09 -1.42
N THR A 261 -22.94 -6.29 -2.34
CA THR A 261 -21.50 -6.07 -2.09
C THR A 261 -21.08 -4.78 -2.80
N GLU A 262 -20.39 -3.89 -2.10
CA GLU A 262 -19.86 -2.65 -2.68
C GLU A 262 -18.39 -2.45 -2.33
N VAL A 263 -17.65 -1.91 -3.30
CA VAL A 263 -16.26 -1.49 -3.13
C VAL A 263 -16.16 -0.03 -3.58
N ILE A 264 -15.72 0.84 -2.68
CA ILE A 264 -15.40 2.24 -2.95
C ILE A 264 -13.89 2.37 -2.95
N ARG A 265 -13.31 2.69 -4.11
CA ARG A 265 -11.89 2.95 -4.26
C ARG A 265 -11.68 4.45 -4.45
N VAL A 266 -10.81 5.01 -3.62
CA VAL A 266 -10.38 6.40 -3.71
C VAL A 266 -8.87 6.41 -3.91
N LYS A 267 -8.40 6.97 -5.02
CA LYS A 267 -6.97 7.09 -5.35
C LYS A 267 -6.68 8.48 -5.89
N GLY A 268 -5.98 9.30 -5.12
CA GLY A 268 -5.78 10.72 -5.38
C GLY A 268 -7.12 11.42 -5.56
N ARG A 269 -7.41 11.80 -6.80
CA ARG A 269 -8.65 12.48 -7.21
C ARG A 269 -9.63 11.58 -7.98
N GLN A 270 -9.28 10.30 -8.17
CA GLN A 270 -10.15 9.29 -8.76
C GLN A 270 -11.05 8.66 -7.69
N ILE A 271 -12.35 8.59 -7.96
CA ILE A 271 -13.32 7.81 -7.18
C ILE A 271 -13.97 6.77 -8.08
N THR A 272 -13.88 5.51 -7.68
CA THR A 272 -14.53 4.38 -8.36
C THR A 272 -15.44 3.65 -7.38
N VAL A 273 -16.69 3.39 -7.78
CA VAL A 273 -17.67 2.62 -7.02
C VAL A 273 -18.06 1.38 -7.82
N THR A 274 -17.82 0.21 -7.23
CA THR A 274 -18.17 -1.10 -7.79
C THR A 274 -19.27 -1.73 -6.96
N LEU A 275 -20.42 -2.01 -7.58
CA LEU A 275 -21.58 -2.62 -6.94
C LEU A 275 -21.85 -4.00 -7.56
N ASN A 276 -21.90 -5.04 -6.73
CA ASN A 276 -22.15 -6.43 -7.15
C ASN A 276 -21.28 -6.88 -8.35
N GLY A 277 -20.03 -6.41 -8.39
CA GLY A 277 -19.06 -6.72 -9.44
C GLY A 277 -19.10 -5.82 -10.68
N GLU A 278 -20.03 -4.85 -10.77
CA GLU A 278 -20.05 -3.86 -11.85
C GLU A 278 -19.53 -2.50 -11.37
N VAL A 279 -18.64 -1.89 -12.15
CA VAL A 279 -18.25 -0.48 -11.94
C VAL A 279 -19.41 0.43 -12.34
N ILE A 280 -20.07 1.04 -11.36
CA ILE A 280 -21.23 1.91 -11.56
C ILE A 280 -20.88 3.40 -11.55
N THR A 281 -19.76 3.77 -10.93
CA THR A 281 -19.22 5.13 -10.93
C THR A 281 -17.70 5.04 -11.11
N ASP A 282 -17.14 5.87 -11.98
CA ASP A 282 -15.70 5.99 -12.17
C ASP A 282 -15.40 7.41 -12.67
N VAL A 283 -14.88 8.26 -11.79
CA VAL A 283 -14.75 9.69 -12.06
C VAL A 283 -13.46 10.28 -11.51
N ASP A 284 -12.87 11.17 -12.31
CA ASP A 284 -11.83 12.10 -11.87
C ASP A 284 -12.53 13.39 -11.40
N LEU A 285 -12.31 13.76 -10.13
CA LEU A 285 -12.89 14.96 -9.53
C LEU A 285 -12.50 16.25 -10.25
N ASP A 286 -11.34 16.32 -10.88
CA ASP A 286 -10.91 17.50 -11.64
C ASP A 286 -11.71 17.69 -12.93
N GLU A 287 -12.22 16.60 -13.51
CA GLU A 287 -13.07 16.66 -14.69
C GLU A 287 -14.52 16.98 -14.34
N VAL A 288 -15.05 16.39 -13.26
CA VAL A 288 -16.47 16.48 -12.92
C VAL A 288 -16.82 17.64 -11.98
N ALA A 289 -15.84 18.20 -11.27
CA ALA A 289 -16.01 19.33 -10.36
C ALA A 289 -14.85 20.35 -10.38
N PRO A 290 -14.43 20.84 -11.57
CA PRO A 290 -13.24 21.70 -11.74
C PRO A 290 -13.30 23.03 -10.98
N GLU A 291 -14.49 23.52 -10.65
CA GLU A 291 -14.69 24.81 -9.96
C GLU A 291 -14.89 24.67 -8.44
N GLY A 292 -14.73 23.47 -7.87
CA GLY A 292 -14.97 23.28 -6.43
C GLY A 292 -16.45 23.36 -6.03
N LYS A 293 -17.36 23.08 -6.97
CA LYS A 293 -18.82 23.17 -6.78
C LYS A 293 -19.53 21.89 -7.18
N THR A 294 -20.69 21.67 -6.60
CA THR A 294 -21.64 20.64 -7.04
C THR A 294 -22.28 20.98 -8.38
N LYS A 295 -22.96 20.00 -8.99
CA LYS A 295 -23.69 20.15 -10.25
C LYS A 295 -24.82 21.18 -10.21
N ASP A 296 -25.35 21.48 -9.03
CA ASP A 296 -26.35 22.52 -8.79
C ASP A 296 -25.74 23.85 -8.29
N GLY A 297 -24.41 23.95 -8.26
CA GLY A 297 -23.68 25.20 -8.02
C GLY A 297 -23.44 25.54 -6.54
N HIS A 298 -23.70 24.61 -5.62
CA HIS A 298 -23.36 24.78 -4.21
C HIS A 298 -21.85 24.63 -3.97
N ASN A 299 -21.35 25.36 -2.97
CA ASN A 299 -19.97 25.21 -2.52
C ASN A 299 -19.78 23.83 -1.89
N HIS A 300 -18.68 23.16 -2.22
CA HIS A 300 -18.38 21.83 -1.71
C HIS A 300 -16.94 21.78 -1.16
N PRO A 301 -16.72 22.25 0.09
CA PRO A 301 -15.37 22.38 0.66
C PRO A 301 -14.61 21.06 0.76
N GLY A 302 -15.29 19.92 0.73
CA GLY A 302 -14.67 18.59 0.70
C GLY A 302 -13.92 18.26 -0.58
N LEU A 303 -14.12 18.99 -1.69
CA LEU A 303 -13.48 18.68 -2.99
C LEU A 303 -11.95 18.80 -2.97
N THR A 304 -11.40 19.56 -2.03
CA THR A 304 -9.95 19.70 -1.81
C THR A 304 -9.44 18.83 -0.67
N ARG A 305 -10.29 17.98 -0.08
CA ARG A 305 -9.93 17.15 1.07
C ARG A 305 -9.25 15.87 0.62
N GLU A 306 -8.04 15.67 1.14
CA GLU A 306 -7.19 14.54 0.78
C GLU A 306 -7.32 13.37 1.76
N LYS A 307 -7.81 13.63 2.98
CA LYS A 307 -7.91 12.64 4.05
C LYS A 307 -9.11 12.91 4.98
N GLY A 308 -9.69 11.84 5.52
CA GLY A 308 -10.70 11.93 6.58
C GLY A 308 -11.29 10.56 6.92
N HIS A 309 -12.37 10.56 7.69
CA HIS A 309 -13.01 9.34 8.14
C HIS A 309 -13.83 8.66 7.04
N ILE A 310 -13.98 7.35 7.18
CA ILE A 310 -15.00 6.56 6.48
C ILE A 310 -16.17 6.34 7.45
N GLY A 311 -17.41 6.39 6.99
CA GLY A 311 -18.52 5.94 7.82
C GLY A 311 -19.91 6.10 7.22
N PHE A 312 -20.93 5.98 8.08
CA PHE A 312 -22.33 5.92 7.68
C PHE A 312 -23.06 7.22 8.04
N CYS A 313 -23.73 7.80 7.05
CA CYS A 313 -24.49 9.06 7.14
C CYS A 313 -25.99 8.73 7.27
N GLY A 314 -26.43 8.43 8.49
CA GLY A 314 -27.78 7.91 8.73
C GLY A 314 -28.88 8.96 8.60
N HIS A 315 -29.88 8.68 7.76
CA HIS A 315 -31.02 9.58 7.46
C HIS A 315 -32.38 9.14 8.03
N GLY A 316 -32.42 8.30 9.07
CA GLY A 316 -33.69 7.92 9.70
C GLY A 316 -34.28 6.60 9.21
N ASP A 317 -33.71 5.98 8.18
CA ASP A 317 -34.20 4.73 7.61
C ASP A 317 -33.31 3.54 7.99
N GLU A 318 -33.89 2.33 7.97
CA GLU A 318 -33.15 1.14 8.37
C GLU A 318 -32.20 0.63 7.28
N VAL A 319 -30.91 0.56 7.61
CA VAL A 319 -29.85 0.01 6.74
C VAL A 319 -28.89 -0.82 7.57
N HIS A 320 -28.43 -1.94 7.00
CA HIS A 320 -27.52 -2.88 7.66
C HIS A 320 -26.20 -2.93 6.89
N TYR A 321 -25.09 -3.02 7.62
CA TYR A 321 -23.75 -3.05 7.07
C TYR A 321 -22.91 -4.15 7.74
N ARG A 322 -22.16 -4.94 6.97
CA ARG A 322 -21.26 -5.98 7.49
C ARG A 322 -20.07 -6.20 6.58
N ASN A 323 -19.14 -7.06 7.02
CA ASN A 323 -17.94 -7.41 6.26
C ASN A 323 -17.12 -6.16 5.86
N LEU A 324 -16.97 -5.23 6.81
CA LEU A 324 -16.36 -3.92 6.60
C LEU A 324 -14.83 -4.05 6.63
N LYS A 325 -14.17 -3.80 5.50
CA LYS A 325 -12.71 -3.87 5.39
C LYS A 325 -12.18 -2.69 4.60
N VAL A 326 -11.08 -2.11 5.05
CA VAL A 326 -10.36 -1.06 4.34
C VAL A 326 -8.93 -1.48 4.07
N VAL A 327 -8.48 -1.22 2.85
CA VAL A 327 -7.09 -1.39 2.40
C VAL A 327 -6.55 0.00 2.09
N PRO A 328 -5.73 0.60 2.97
CA PRO A 328 -5.08 1.88 2.67
C PRO A 328 -4.16 1.74 1.45
N LEU A 329 -4.38 2.55 0.43
CA LEU A 329 -3.56 2.56 -0.78
C LEU A 329 -2.41 3.54 -0.53
N VAL A 330 -1.21 3.02 -0.29
CA VAL A 330 -0.06 3.86 0.02
C VAL A 330 0.42 4.55 -1.27
N GLU A 331 0.32 5.89 -1.35
CA GLU A 331 1.28 6.64 -2.16
C GLU A 331 2.61 6.60 -1.43
N HIS A 332 3.59 5.87 -1.98
CA HIS A 332 4.97 6.00 -1.52
C HIS A 332 5.52 7.35 -1.99
N GLY A 333 5.28 8.37 -1.17
CA GLY A 333 5.87 9.69 -1.23
C GLY A 333 6.06 10.21 0.19
N ASP A 334 6.86 9.51 0.99
CA ASP A 334 7.59 10.19 2.05
C ASP A 334 8.73 10.92 1.33
N ASP A 335 8.53 12.21 1.11
CA ASP A 335 9.58 13.15 0.77
C ASP A 335 10.56 13.17 1.95
N ASP A 336 11.76 12.64 1.71
CA ASP A 336 12.94 13.00 2.50
C ASP A 336 13.13 14.52 2.32
N GLU A 337 12.59 15.32 3.24
CA GLU A 337 13.14 16.63 3.57
C GLU A 337 14.53 16.41 4.17
N ASP A 338 15.53 16.21 3.31
CA ASP A 338 16.95 16.33 3.62
C ASP A 338 17.66 16.99 2.41
N GLU A 339 17.19 18.19 2.06
CA GLU A 339 18.01 19.22 1.40
C GLU A 339 17.95 20.49 2.25
N GLU A 340 18.52 20.43 3.46
CA GLU A 340 19.27 21.59 3.95
C GLU A 340 20.72 21.41 3.48
N GLU A 341 21.02 22.00 2.33
CA GLU A 341 22.39 22.32 1.95
C GLU A 341 23.00 23.15 3.09
N ASP A 342 24.02 22.59 3.75
CA ASP A 342 25.03 23.33 4.49
C ASP A 342 25.69 24.34 3.53
N ASP A 343 25.05 25.50 3.41
CA ASP A 343 25.65 26.70 2.83
C ASP A 343 26.28 27.49 4.00
N ASP A 344 27.49 27.10 4.41
CA ASP A 344 28.38 28.01 5.15
C ASP A 344 29.87 27.60 5.09
N GLN A 345 30.65 28.51 4.46
CA GLN A 345 32.10 28.81 4.55
C GLN A 345 33.10 28.17 3.58
#